data_AF-A0A1I5AEC7-F1
#
_entry.id   AF-A0A1I5AEC7-F1
#
_cell.length_a   1.000
_cell.length_b   1.000
_cell.length_c   1.000
_cell.angle_alpha   90.00
_cell.angle_beta   90.00
_cell.angle_gamma   90.00
#
_symmetry.space_group_name_H-M   'P 1'
#
loop_
_entity.id
_entity.type
_entity.pdbx_description
1 polymer ?
#
loop_
_entity_poly.entity_id
_entity_poly.type
_entity_poly.pdbx_seq_one_letter_code
_entity_poly.pdbx_strand_id
1 'polypeptide(L)' 'MLVRQVNEGRHDVENQYSRAVTREGNRRAKDGVLQVFELREQFEWRGLGLVPNSGLKLKRAYAQIEPLRRTS' A
#
# COMPACT_ATOMS: atom_id res chain seq x y z
N MET A 1 18.94 8.83 -12.79
CA MET A 1 18.74 8.55 -11.35
C MET A 1 19.23 7.16 -10.99
N LEU A 2 18.54 6.07 -11.36
CA LEU A 2 18.90 4.71 -10.91
C LEU A 2 20.29 4.24 -11.41
N VAL A 3 20.57 4.32 -12.71
CA VAL A 3 21.89 3.93 -13.26
C VAL A 3 23.02 4.75 -12.63
N ARG A 4 22.80 6.05 -12.41
CA ARG A 4 23.77 6.93 -11.75
C ARG A 4 24.02 6.49 -10.30
N GLN A 5 22.97 6.21 -9.54
CA GLN A 5 23.11 5.72 -8.17
C GLN A 5 23.86 4.37 -8.11
N VAL A 6 23.58 3.44 -9.03
CA VAL A 6 24.31 2.16 -9.13
C VAL A 6 25.80 2.40 -9.39
N ASN A 7 26.13 3.25 -10.35
CA ASN A 7 27.53 3.59 -10.67
C ASN A 7 28.25 4.30 -9.53
N GLU A 8 27.50 5.07 -8.71
CA GLU A 8 28.02 5.82 -7.56
C GLU A 8 27.92 5.04 -6.23
N GLY A 9 27.40 3.80 -6.22
CA GLY A 9 27.19 3.01 -5.00
C GLY A 9 26.14 3.59 -4.01
N ARG A 10 25.27 4.48 -4.48
CA ARG A 10 24.23 5.13 -3.69
C ARG A 10 22.92 4.34 -3.68
N HIS A 11 22.12 4.49 -2.62
CA HIS A 11 20.84 3.81 -2.44
C HIS A 11 19.78 4.75 -1.86
N ASP A 12 19.52 5.84 -2.58
CA ASP A 12 18.64 6.92 -2.13
C ASP A 12 17.26 6.85 -2.79
N VAL A 13 16.22 7.13 -2.01
CA VAL A 13 14.87 7.34 -2.56
C VAL A 13 14.77 8.76 -3.11
N GLU A 14 14.70 8.87 -4.43
CA GLU A 14 14.57 10.14 -5.15
C GLU A 14 13.20 10.23 -5.84
N ASN A 15 12.57 11.40 -5.77
CA ASN A 15 11.23 11.64 -6.32
C ASN A 15 11.29 12.26 -7.71
N GLN A 16 11.05 11.46 -8.75
CA GLN A 16 11.01 11.90 -10.16
C GLN A 16 9.67 12.54 -10.57
N TYR A 17 8.70 12.60 -9.67
CA TYR A 17 7.36 13.13 -9.94
C TYR A 17 6.94 14.20 -8.92
N SER A 18 7.90 15.06 -8.56
CA SER A 18 7.75 16.12 -7.55
C SER A 18 6.63 17.12 -7.83
N ARG A 19 6.23 17.29 -9.10
CA ARG A 19 5.10 18.15 -9.49
C ARG A 19 3.76 17.71 -8.90
N ALA A 20 3.61 16.43 -8.53
CA ALA A 20 2.36 15.86 -8.07
C ALA A 20 2.49 15.05 -6.77
N VAL A 21 3.71 14.61 -6.42
CA VAL A 21 3.97 13.78 -5.25
C VAL A 21 4.86 14.55 -4.28
N THR A 22 4.38 14.80 -3.08
CA THR A 22 5.17 15.36 -1.98
C THR A 22 5.77 14.25 -1.11
N ARG A 23 6.76 14.60 -0.28
CA ARG A 23 7.39 13.64 0.64
C ARG A 23 6.38 13.07 1.65
N GLU A 24 5.45 13.91 2.08
CA GLU A 24 4.39 13.58 3.02
C GLU A 24 3.29 12.75 2.35
N GLY A 25 3.15 12.86 1.03
CA GLY A 25 1.99 12.39 0.27
C GLY A 25 0.70 13.08 0.71
N ASN A 26 -0.45 12.46 0.41
CA ASN A 26 -1.75 12.97 0.83
C ASN A 26 -2.11 12.48 2.25
N ARG A 27 -1.91 13.34 3.25
CA ARG A 27 -2.20 13.02 4.66
C ARG A 27 -3.67 12.68 4.90
N ARG A 28 -4.59 13.49 4.38
CA ARG A 28 -6.05 13.27 4.52
C ARG A 28 -6.48 11.91 3.97
N ALA A 29 -5.92 11.50 2.82
CA ALA A 29 -6.19 10.19 2.25
C ALA A 29 -5.62 9.06 3.12
N LYS A 30 -4.38 9.20 3.61
CA LYS A 30 -3.76 8.23 4.52
C LYS A 30 -4.58 8.06 5.79
N ASP A 31 -5.04 9.15 6.41
CA ASP A 31 -5.85 9.12 7.62
C ASP A 31 -7.19 8.42 7.37
N GLY A 32 -7.85 8.72 6.25
CA GLY A 32 -9.09 8.06 5.85
C GLY A 32 -8.93 6.54 5.66
N VAL A 33 -7.83 6.12 5.01
CA VAL A 33 -7.52 4.69 4.86
C VAL A 33 -7.26 4.05 6.22
N LEU A 34 -6.44 4.67 7.07
CA LEU A 34 -6.11 4.15 8.41
C LEU A 34 -7.32 4.13 9.35
N GLN A 35 -8.30 5.00 9.14
CA GLN A 35 -9.53 5.01 9.92
C GLN A 35 -10.39 3.77 9.63
N VAL A 36 -10.52 3.38 8.35
CA VAL A 36 -11.47 2.35 7.89
C VAL A 36 -10.84 0.97 7.79
N PHE A 37 -9.56 0.89 7.43
CA PHE A 37 -8.88 -0.36 7.09
C PHE A 37 -7.79 -0.74 8.10
N GLU A 38 -7.50 -2.02 8.16
CA GLU A 38 -6.35 -2.59 8.86
C GLU A 38 -5.60 -3.59 7.95
N LEU A 39 -4.35 -3.85 8.28
CA LEU A 39 -3.48 -4.73 7.49
C LEU A 39 -3.95 -6.19 7.59
N ARG A 40 -3.90 -6.90 6.47
CA ARG A 40 -4.05 -8.36 6.44
C ARG A 40 -2.69 -9.00 6.58
N GLU A 41 -2.58 -9.95 7.50
CA GLU A 41 -1.34 -10.70 7.73
C GLU A 41 -0.87 -11.41 6.45
N GLN A 42 -1.79 -12.03 5.72
CA GLN A 42 -1.53 -12.69 4.45
C GLN A 42 -2.55 -12.28 3.40
N PHE A 43 -2.07 -12.07 2.18
CA PHE A 43 -2.92 -11.75 1.03
C PHE A 43 -2.35 -12.35 -0.25
N GLU A 44 -3.22 -12.97 -1.04
CA GLU A 44 -2.82 -13.62 -2.29
C GLU A 44 -2.78 -12.60 -3.44
N TRP A 45 -1.61 -12.47 -4.03
CA TRP A 45 -1.40 -11.77 -5.28
C TRP A 45 -1.48 -12.79 -6.41
N ARG A 46 -2.44 -12.62 -7.33
CA ARG A 46 -2.61 -13.50 -8.48
C ARG A 46 -1.29 -13.60 -9.26
N GLY A 47 -0.73 -14.82 -9.35
CA GLY A 47 0.54 -15.10 -10.04
C GLY A 47 1.81 -14.90 -9.19
N LEU A 48 1.71 -14.35 -7.98
CA LEU A 48 2.84 -14.16 -7.05
C LEU A 48 2.67 -14.92 -5.73
N GLY A 49 1.48 -15.48 -5.48
CA GLY A 49 1.16 -16.24 -4.26
C GLY A 49 0.88 -15.34 -3.06
N LEU A 50 1.07 -15.89 -1.86
CA LEU A 50 0.82 -15.17 -0.61
C LEU A 50 1.96 -14.20 -0.30
N VAL A 51 1.62 -12.92 -0.16
CA VAL A 51 2.56 -11.87 0.23
C VAL A 51 2.12 -11.32 1.60
N PRO A 52 2.97 -11.43 2.63
CA PRO A 52 2.64 -10.92 3.96
C PRO A 52 2.39 -9.42 3.93
N ASN A 53 1.47 -8.92 4.78
CA ASN A 53 1.29 -7.49 5.02
C ASN A 53 1.04 -6.65 3.74
N SER A 54 0.43 -7.27 2.72
CA SER A 54 0.28 -6.67 1.39
C SER A 54 -1.17 -6.36 1.00
N GLY A 55 -2.13 -6.74 1.84
CA GLY A 55 -3.55 -6.48 1.64
C GLY A 55 -4.14 -5.68 2.80
N LEU A 56 -5.27 -5.02 2.54
CA LEU A 56 -6.08 -4.35 3.54
C LEU A 56 -7.41 -5.09 3.71
N LYS A 57 -7.96 -5.09 4.92
CA LYS A 57 -9.33 -5.52 5.23
C LYS A 57 -10.05 -4.40 5.98
N LEU A 58 -11.39 -4.40 5.91
CA LEU A 58 -12.19 -3.52 6.74
C LEU A 58 -11.94 -3.84 8.21
N LYS A 59 -11.77 -2.80 9.04
CA LYS A 59 -11.78 -2.98 10.48
C LYS A 59 -13.13 -3.52 10.92
N ARG A 60 -13.14 -4.27 12.04
CA ARG A 60 -14.36 -4.88 12.60
C ARG A 60 -15.54 -3.91 12.75
N ALA A 61 -15.29 -2.63 13.09
CA ALA A 61 -16.32 -1.61 13.20
C ALA A 61 -17.09 -1.31 11.89
N TYR A 62 -16.53 -1.71 10.75
CA TYR A 62 -17.09 -1.52 9.41
C TYR A 62 -17.53 -2.84 8.76
N ALA A 63 -17.59 -3.95 9.52
CA ALA A 63 -17.88 -5.28 8.98
C ALA A 63 -19.24 -5.37 8.26
N GLN A 64 -20.25 -4.61 8.68
CA GLN A 64 -21.56 -4.56 8.03
C GLN A 64 -21.54 -4.03 6.58
N ILE A 65 -20.44 -3.42 6.15
CA ILE A 65 -20.26 -2.86 4.80
C ILE A 65 -19.58 -3.88 3.88
N GLU A 66 -18.96 -4.92 4.43
CA GLU A 66 -18.30 -5.94 3.63
C GLU A 66 -19.35 -6.71 2.82
N PRO A 67 -19.30 -6.69 1.47
CA PRO A 67 -20.15 -7.56 0.68
C PRO A 67 -19.80 -9.00 1.04
N LEU A 68 -20.80 -9.79 1.46
CA LEU A 68 -20.65 -11.24 1.64
C LEU A 68 -20.02 -11.82 0.36
N ARG A 69 -18.72 -12.13 0.39
CA ARG A 69 -18.09 -12.89 -0.68
C ARG A 69 -18.72 -14.27 -0.67
N ARG A 70 -19.56 -14.55 -1.67
CA ARG A 70 -19.91 -15.91 -2.09
C ARG A 70 -18.60 -16.64 -2.36
N THR A 71 -18.31 -17.61 -1.50
CA THR A 71 -17.28 -18.63 -1.69
C THR A 71 -17.71 -19.55 -2.82
N SER A 72 -16.82 -19.77 -3.77
CA SER A 72 -16.79 -20.99 -4.58
C SER A 72 -15.36 -21.46 -4.68
#